data_AF-A0A2R7KEY8-F1
#
_entry.id   AF-A0A2R7KEY8-F1
#
_cell.length_a   1.000
_cell.length_b   1.000
_cell.length_c   1.000
_cell.angle_alpha   90.00
_cell.angle_beta   90.00
_cell.angle_gamma   90.00
#
_symmetry.space_group_name_H-M   'P 1'
#
loop_
_entity.id
_entity.type
_entity.pdbx_description
1 polymer ?
#
loop_
_entity_poly.entity_id
_entity_poly.type
_entity_poly.pdbx_seq_one_letter_code
_entity_poly.pdbx_strand_id
1 'polypeptide(L)'
;MELKDIITNSEKICAFIESDFTYMQRPDNLRLIVNNHYLVILNYNMGLKANKVYTLFDAPIRNLNALRSGSEYCLYLKVPFSKNLFNTLISLFGIPDNATIQHVSELDFDSLFWLRNKTYEIGLTPSFDGTNDTILLFTTFDYDALINRDSIQ
;
A
#
# COMPACT_ATOMS: atom_id res chain seq x y z
N MET A 1 -13.86 -1.33 9.40
CA MET A 1 -13.76 -2.70 8.86
C MET A 1 -12.30 -3.08 8.85
N GLU A 2 -11.95 -4.21 9.45
CA GLU A 2 -10.57 -4.66 9.62
C GLU A 2 -10.06 -5.36 8.34
N LEU A 3 -8.86 -4.99 7.88
CA LEU A 3 -8.26 -5.52 6.65
C LEU A 3 -7.25 -6.67 6.88
N LYS A 4 -6.87 -7.00 8.13
CA LYS A 4 -5.84 -8.02 8.42
C LYS A 4 -6.01 -9.35 7.67
N ASP A 5 -7.25 -9.83 7.54
CA ASP A 5 -7.54 -11.14 6.93
C ASP A 5 -7.64 -11.09 5.40
N ILE A 6 -7.68 -9.87 4.85
CA ILE A 6 -7.72 -9.59 3.41
C ILE A 6 -6.29 -9.49 2.88
N ILE A 7 -5.43 -8.71 3.53
CA ILE A 7 -4.08 -8.38 3.03
C ILE A 7 -3.11 -9.57 2.97
N THR A 8 -3.47 -10.71 3.54
CA THR A 8 -2.62 -11.91 3.58
C THR A 8 -2.69 -12.77 2.32
N ASN A 9 -3.73 -12.57 1.48
CA ASN A 9 -4.00 -13.40 0.31
C ASN A 9 -4.38 -12.54 -0.90
N SER A 10 -3.72 -12.75 -2.03
CA SER A 10 -3.87 -11.95 -3.24
C SER A 10 -5.26 -12.02 -3.87
N GLU A 11 -5.92 -13.19 -3.83
CA GLU A 11 -7.29 -13.35 -4.32
C GLU A 11 -8.28 -12.56 -3.45
N LYS A 12 -8.08 -12.55 -2.12
CA LYS A 12 -8.90 -11.74 -1.21
C LYS A 12 -8.71 -10.25 -1.43
N ILE A 13 -7.47 -9.81 -1.68
CA ILE A 13 -7.20 -8.40 -2.05
C ILE A 13 -7.91 -8.05 -3.34
N CYS A 14 -7.82 -8.90 -4.37
CA CYS A 14 -8.50 -8.69 -5.65
C CYS A 14 -10.02 -8.57 -5.46
N ALA A 15 -10.63 -9.51 -4.72
CA ALA A 15 -12.05 -9.50 -4.42
C ALA A 15 -12.48 -8.24 -3.65
N PHE A 16 -11.67 -7.80 -2.68
CA PHE A 16 -11.88 -6.56 -1.93
C PHE A 16 -11.85 -5.32 -2.84
N ILE A 17 -10.88 -5.25 -3.77
CA ILE A 17 -10.81 -4.15 -4.73
C ILE A 17 -12.06 -4.11 -5.60
N GLU A 18 -12.53 -5.25 -6.09
CA GLU A 18 -13.72 -5.35 -6.94
C GLU A 18 -15.02 -5.01 -6.18
N SER A 19 -15.12 -5.42 -4.91
CA SER A 19 -16.30 -5.17 -4.09
C SER A 19 -16.40 -3.71 -3.64
N ASP A 20 -15.29 -3.09 -3.24
CA ASP A 20 -15.31 -1.83 -2.50
C ASP A 20 -14.74 -0.64 -3.25
N PHE A 21 -14.14 -0.84 -4.43
CA PHE A 21 -13.63 0.25 -5.25
C PHE A 21 -14.34 0.34 -6.60
N THR A 22 -14.39 1.56 -7.14
CA THR A 22 -14.88 1.84 -8.48
C THR A 22 -13.81 2.57 -9.27
N TYR A 23 -13.81 2.38 -10.58
CA TYR A 23 -13.02 3.21 -11.47
C TYR A 23 -13.41 4.66 -11.26
N MET A 24 -12.41 5.51 -11.06
CA MET A 24 -12.63 6.94 -11.01
C MET A 24 -12.74 7.46 -12.44
N GLN A 25 -13.87 8.06 -12.80
CA GLN A 25 -13.91 8.95 -13.95
C GLN A 25 -13.12 10.20 -13.57
N ARG A 26 -11.94 10.39 -14.17
CA ARG A 26 -11.19 11.64 -14.00
C ARG A 26 -11.93 12.73 -14.78
N PRO A 27 -12.42 13.81 -14.17
CA PRO A 27 -12.71 15.01 -14.93
C PRO A 27 -11.38 15.54 -15.45
N ASP A 28 -11.32 15.94 -16.72
CA ASP A 28 -10.12 16.47 -17.41
C ASP A 28 -9.38 17.60 -16.67
N ASN A 29 -9.98 18.15 -15.61
CA ASN A 29 -9.51 19.33 -14.88
C ASN A 29 -9.25 19.09 -13.38
N LEU A 30 -9.38 17.88 -12.85
CA LEU A 30 -8.95 17.58 -11.48
C LEU A 30 -7.48 17.16 -11.48
N ARG A 31 -6.58 18.15 -11.41
CA ARG A 31 -5.31 17.94 -10.73
C ARG A 31 -5.64 17.64 -9.28
N LEU A 32 -5.52 16.38 -8.89
CA LEU A 32 -5.60 16.01 -7.48
C LEU A 32 -4.38 16.62 -6.80
N ILE A 33 -4.55 17.85 -6.28
CA ILE A 33 -3.58 18.50 -5.40
C ILE A 33 -3.65 17.73 -4.07
N VAL A 34 -3.00 16.57 -4.04
CA VAL A 34 -2.58 15.97 -2.78
C VAL A 34 -1.45 16.86 -2.30
N ASN A 35 -1.67 17.53 -1.16
CA ASN A 35 -0.69 18.40 -0.52
C ASN A 35 0.73 17.83 -0.66
N ASN A 36 1.61 18.69 -1.16
CA ASN A 36 3.04 18.50 -1.35
C ASN A 36 3.63 17.49 -0.35
N HIS A 37 4.06 16.31 -0.85
CA HIS A 37 5.34 15.62 -0.61
C HIS A 37 5.22 14.12 -0.94
N TYR A 38 6.15 13.66 -1.78
CA TYR A 38 5.96 12.54 -2.70
C TYR A 38 6.40 11.21 -2.07
N LEU A 39 5.42 10.36 -1.78
CA LEU A 39 5.40 9.05 -2.43
C LEU A 39 4.16 9.09 -3.32
N VAL A 40 4.40 9.45 -4.56
CA VAL A 40 3.35 9.82 -5.49
C VAL A 40 2.83 8.52 -6.07
N ILE A 41 1.84 7.96 -5.39
CA ILE A 41 0.99 6.96 -6.02
C ILE A 41 0.13 7.76 -7.02
N LEU A 42 0.70 8.15 -8.16
CA LEU A 42 -0.01 8.82 -9.26
C LEU A 42 -0.68 7.82 -10.21
N ASN A 43 -0.44 6.52 -9.96
CA ASN A 43 -0.83 5.43 -10.83
C ASN A 43 -2.08 4.69 -10.37
N TYR A 44 -2.84 5.21 -9.41
CA TYR A 44 -4.12 4.61 -9.03
C TYR A 44 -5.24 5.09 -9.97
N ASN A 45 -6.17 4.17 -10.27
CA ASN A 45 -7.33 4.43 -11.11
C ASN A 45 -8.65 4.00 -10.44
N MET A 46 -8.58 3.51 -9.20
CA MET A 46 -9.71 3.05 -8.41
C MET A 46 -9.81 3.86 -7.12
N GLY A 47 -11.03 4.32 -6.80
CA GLY A 47 -11.37 4.98 -5.54
C GLY A 47 -12.44 4.21 -4.78
N LEU A 48 -12.54 4.39 -3.46
CA LEU A 48 -13.56 3.72 -2.64
C LEU A 48 -14.98 4.12 -3.07
N LYS A 49 -15.89 3.15 -3.16
CA LYS A 49 -17.30 3.37 -3.54
C LYS A 49 -18.07 4.22 -2.53
N ALA A 50 -17.64 4.24 -1.27
CA ALA A 50 -18.31 4.96 -0.17
C ALA A 50 -17.32 5.31 0.95
N ASN A 51 -17.72 6.27 1.79
CA ASN A 51 -17.00 6.63 3.02
C ASN A 51 -17.17 5.52 4.08
N LYS A 52 -16.43 4.42 3.90
CA LYS A 52 -16.24 3.38 4.91
C LYS A 52 -14.92 3.63 5.62
N VAL A 53 -14.92 3.46 6.95
CA VAL A 53 -13.69 3.52 7.74
C VAL A 53 -13.08 2.13 7.78
N TYR A 54 -11.85 2.01 7.30
CA TYR A 54 -11.06 0.79 7.35
C TYR A 54 -9.98 0.89 8.42
N THR A 55 -9.64 -0.25 9.02
CA THR A 55 -8.57 -0.39 9.99
C THR A 55 -7.61 -1.48 9.53
N LEU A 56 -6.36 -1.37 9.95
CA LEU A 56 -5.36 -2.41 9.82
C LEU A 56 -4.67 -2.60 11.17
N PHE A 57 -4.83 -3.78 11.77
CA PHE A 57 -4.31 -4.10 13.11
C PHE A 57 -4.70 -3.04 14.14
N ASP A 58 -5.99 -2.71 14.16
CA ASP A 58 -6.59 -1.69 15.04
C ASP A 58 -6.10 -0.25 14.79
N ALA A 59 -5.25 -0.01 13.79
CA ALA A 59 -4.86 1.32 13.35
C ALA A 59 -5.82 1.84 12.26
N PRO A 60 -6.30 3.10 12.34
CA PRO A 60 -7.14 3.67 11.30
C PRO A 60 -6.33 3.88 10.00
N ILE A 61 -6.89 3.43 8.88
CA ILE A 61 -6.31 3.68 7.55
C ILE A 61 -6.64 5.11 7.14
N ARG A 62 -5.61 5.93 6.99
CA ARG A 62 -5.73 7.36 6.65
C ARG A 62 -6.02 7.59 5.17
N ASN A 63 -5.48 6.73 4.32
CA ASN A 63 -5.73 6.76 2.88
C ASN A 63 -5.70 5.34 2.31
N LEU A 64 -6.59 5.07 1.36
CA LEU A 64 -6.81 3.75 0.78
C LEU A 64 -7.15 3.89 -0.70
N ASN A 65 -6.23 3.46 -1.57
CA ASN A 65 -6.37 3.57 -3.04
C ASN A 65 -6.00 2.25 -3.70
N ALA A 66 -6.44 2.05 -4.95
CA ALA A 66 -6.04 0.89 -5.74
C ALA A 66 -5.79 1.21 -7.22
N LEU A 67 -4.93 0.40 -7.82
CA LEU A 67 -4.72 0.33 -9.27
C LEU A 67 -5.22 -1.03 -9.76
N ARG A 68 -5.94 -1.04 -10.88
CA ARG A 68 -6.29 -2.26 -11.64
C ARG A 68 -5.82 -2.14 -13.09
N SER A 69 -5.21 -3.20 -13.60
CA SER A 69 -4.88 -3.37 -15.01
C SER A 69 -5.06 -4.83 -15.39
N GLY A 70 -6.19 -5.16 -16.06
CA GLY A 70 -6.54 -6.55 -16.32
C GLY A 70 -6.65 -7.38 -15.03
N SER A 71 -5.89 -8.47 -14.94
CA SER A 71 -5.81 -9.32 -13.74
C SER A 71 -4.89 -8.76 -12.66
N GLU A 72 -3.99 -7.83 -12.98
CA GLU A 72 -3.03 -7.26 -12.04
C GLU A 72 -3.68 -6.19 -11.16
N TYR A 73 -3.15 -6.02 -9.95
CA TYR A 73 -3.60 -5.01 -9.02
C TYR A 73 -2.45 -4.44 -8.19
N CYS A 74 -2.68 -3.25 -7.67
CA CYS A 74 -1.92 -2.71 -6.54
C CYS A 74 -2.88 -2.08 -5.54
N LEU A 75 -2.77 -2.42 -4.26
CA LEU A 75 -3.49 -1.84 -3.15
C LEU A 75 -2.53 -0.98 -2.32
N TYR A 76 -2.92 0.25 -2.05
CA TYR A 76 -2.11 1.22 -1.32
C TYR A 76 -2.83 1.60 -0.03
N LEU A 77 -2.16 1.39 1.12
CA LEU A 77 -2.66 1.76 2.43
C LEU A 77 -1.71 2.78 3.05
N LYS A 78 -2.22 3.93 3.48
CA LYS A 78 -1.50 4.84 4.37
C LYS A 78 -1.99 4.64 5.79
N VAL A 79 -1.08 4.25 6.68
CA VAL A 79 -1.40 3.92 8.08
C VAL A 79 -0.40 4.57 9.03
N PRO A 80 -0.81 4.92 10.26
CA PRO A 80 0.13 5.35 11.30
C PRO A 80 1.19 4.28 11.54
N PHE A 81 2.46 4.67 11.50
CA PHE A 81 3.54 3.76 11.88
C PHE A 81 3.49 3.49 13.39
N SER A 82 3.63 2.22 13.76
CA SER A 82 3.82 1.81 15.15
C SER A 82 4.65 0.53 15.20
N LYS A 83 5.34 0.30 16.32
CA LYS A 83 6.06 -0.96 16.54
C LYS A 83 5.12 -2.17 16.53
N ASN A 84 3.87 -2.00 16.94
CA ASN A 84 2.86 -3.07 16.87
C ASN A 84 2.52 -3.44 15.42
N LEU A 85 2.25 -2.44 14.56
CA LEU A 85 2.05 -2.63 13.12
C LEU A 85 3.24 -3.39 12.53
N PHE A 86 4.45 -2.90 12.80
CA PHE A 86 5.67 -3.49 12.27
C PHE A 86 5.88 -4.94 12.72
N ASN A 87 5.77 -5.23 14.02
CA ASN A 87 5.88 -6.58 14.55
C ASN A 87 4.81 -7.52 13.98
N THR A 88 3.60 -7.02 13.73
CA THR A 88 2.51 -7.81 13.16
C THR A 88 2.79 -8.16 11.70
N LEU A 89 3.33 -7.21 10.92
CA LEU A 89 3.79 -7.47 9.55
C LEU A 89 4.87 -8.55 9.54
N ILE A 90 5.85 -8.48 10.45
CA ILE A 90 6.89 -9.51 10.58
C ILE A 90 6.30 -10.87 10.97
N SER A 91 5.34 -10.91 11.88
CA SER A 91 4.66 -12.15 12.28
C SER A 91 3.91 -12.80 11.12
N LEU A 92 3.28 -12.00 10.25
CA LEU A 92 2.49 -12.49 9.13
C LEU A 92 3.33 -12.83 7.89
N PHE A 93 4.39 -12.07 7.64
CA PHE A 93 5.11 -12.11 6.36
C PHE A 93 6.59 -12.53 6.50
N GLY A 94 7.09 -12.65 7.73
CA GLY A 94 8.49 -12.92 8.02
C GLY A 94 9.35 -11.66 8.02
N ILE A 95 10.66 -11.84 8.10
CA ILE A 95 11.63 -10.74 7.99
C ILE A 95 11.67 -10.26 6.53
N PRO A 96 11.67 -8.93 6.27
CA PRO A 96 11.81 -8.39 4.91
C PRO A 96 13.11 -8.86 4.24
N ASP A 97 13.05 -9.16 2.94
CA ASP A 97 14.18 -9.72 2.18
C ASP A 97 15.36 -8.75 2.03
N ASN A 98 15.11 -7.44 2.13
CA ASN A 98 16.13 -6.40 2.04
C ASN A 98 16.62 -5.88 3.40
N ALA A 99 16.24 -6.53 4.51
CA ALA A 99 16.62 -6.11 5.85
C ALA A 99 17.35 -7.20 6.63
N THR A 100 18.28 -6.76 7.48
CA THR A 100 18.91 -7.63 8.47
C THR A 100 18.08 -7.61 9.77
N ILE A 101 18.31 -8.60 10.64
CA ILE A 101 17.71 -8.60 11.98
C ILE A 101 18.09 -7.33 12.77
N GLN A 102 19.30 -6.80 12.54
CA GLN A 102 19.75 -5.56 13.18
C GLN A 102 18.91 -4.36 12.73
N HIS A 103 18.75 -4.16 11.42
CA HIS A 103 17.88 -3.10 10.86
C HIS A 103 16.45 -3.17 11.43
N VAL A 104 15.90 -4.37 11.51
CA VAL A 104 14.57 -4.63 12.09
C VAL A 104 14.53 -4.24 13.58
N SER A 105 15.56 -4.57 14.35
CA SER A 105 15.61 -4.30 15.79
C SER A 105 15.76 -2.82 16.12
N GLU A 106 16.53 -2.10 15.30
CA GLU A 106 16.85 -0.68 15.45
C GLU A 106 15.79 0.22 14.79
N LEU A 107 14.88 -0.36 13.99
CA LEU A 107 13.93 0.35 13.13
C LEU A 107 14.65 1.31 12.15
N ASP A 108 15.82 0.91 11.68
CA ASP A 108 16.65 1.66 10.75
C ASP A 108 16.50 1.11 9.33
N PHE A 109 15.58 1.69 8.58
CA PHE A 109 15.30 1.30 7.19
C PHE A 109 14.63 2.45 6.42
N ASP A 110 15.04 2.64 5.17
CA ASP A 110 14.36 3.55 4.24
C ASP A 110 13.10 2.92 3.65
N SER A 111 13.16 1.62 3.37
CA SER A 111 12.07 0.85 2.77
C SER A 111 12.28 -0.63 3.07
N LEU A 112 11.18 -1.37 3.23
CA LEU A 112 11.20 -2.80 3.48
C LEU A 112 10.34 -3.51 2.44
N PHE A 113 10.83 -4.65 1.96
CA PHE A 113 10.17 -5.41 0.92
C PHE A 113 10.09 -6.90 1.25
N TRP A 114 8.96 -7.51 0.94
CA TRP A 114 8.78 -8.96 1.01
C TRP A 114 8.57 -9.52 -0.39
N LEU A 115 9.43 -10.46 -0.77
CA LEU A 115 9.39 -11.23 -1.99
C LEU A 115 8.38 -12.37 -1.83
N ARG A 116 7.52 -12.50 -2.83
CA ARG A 116 6.62 -13.65 -3.00
C ARG A 116 6.60 -14.00 -4.47
N ASN A 117 6.61 -15.29 -4.80
CA ASN A 117 6.55 -15.75 -6.19
C ASN A 117 7.58 -15.09 -7.15
N LYS A 118 8.76 -14.72 -6.63
CA LYS A 118 9.87 -14.06 -7.35
C LYS A 118 9.65 -12.57 -7.69
N THR A 119 8.65 -11.90 -7.12
CA THR A 119 8.46 -10.45 -7.24
C THR A 119 8.22 -9.83 -5.86
N TYR A 120 8.51 -8.53 -5.71
CA TYR A 120 8.17 -7.81 -4.49
C TYR A 120 6.68 -7.54 -4.45
N GLU A 121 5.93 -8.39 -3.74
CA GLU A 121 4.47 -8.26 -3.62
C GLU A 121 4.06 -7.33 -2.48
N ILE A 122 4.96 -7.07 -1.50
CA ILE A 122 4.67 -6.22 -0.35
C ILE A 122 5.80 -5.22 -0.13
N GLY A 123 5.45 -3.94 -0.01
CA GLY A 123 6.36 -2.86 0.36
C GLY A 123 5.88 -2.07 1.58
N LEU A 124 6.80 -1.67 2.44
CA LEU A 124 6.58 -0.74 3.56
C LEU A 124 7.60 0.39 3.45
N THR A 125 7.13 1.62 3.36
CA THR A 125 7.99 2.80 3.26
C THR A 125 7.47 3.91 4.19
N PRO A 126 8.34 4.74 4.80
CA PRO A 126 7.89 5.93 5.50
C PRO A 126 7.07 6.85 4.58
N SER A 127 6.13 7.59 5.16
CA SER A 127 5.44 8.69 4.48
C SER A 127 6.32 9.93 4.53
N PHE A 128 6.58 10.58 3.39
CA PHE A 128 7.45 11.76 3.31
C PHE A 128 6.73 13.10 3.57
N ASP A 129 5.52 13.07 4.14
CA ASP A 129 4.69 14.25 4.41
C ASP A 129 4.86 14.83 5.82
N GLY A 130 5.93 14.42 6.53
CA GLY A 130 6.21 14.87 7.89
C GLY A 130 5.27 14.30 8.96
N THR A 131 4.41 13.35 8.59
CA THR A 131 3.62 12.57 9.55
C THR A 131 4.35 11.30 9.95
N ASN A 132 4.04 10.75 11.13
CA ASN A 132 4.50 9.41 11.52
C ASN A 132 3.64 8.32 10.86
N ASP A 133 3.48 8.39 9.54
CA ASP A 133 2.76 7.42 8.74
C ASP A 133 3.73 6.58 7.91
N THR A 134 3.25 5.44 7.48
CA THR A 134 3.90 4.57 6.52
C THR A 134 2.92 4.19 5.42
N ILE A 135 3.46 3.93 4.24
CA ILE A 135 2.74 3.42 3.09
C ILE A 135 3.01 1.93 3.00
N LEU A 136 1.94 1.16 3.07
CA LEU A 136 1.91 -0.26 2.77
C LEU A 136 1.39 -0.46 1.36
N LEU A 137 2.12 -1.25 0.60
CA LEU A 137 1.81 -1.56 -0.78
C LEU A 137 1.66 -3.07 -0.92
N PHE A 138 0.58 -3.52 -1.55
CA PHE A 138 0.35 -4.92 -1.91
C PHE A 138 0.11 -5.00 -3.41
N THR A 139 0.92 -5.73 -4.15
CA THR A 139 0.91 -5.68 -5.62
C THR A 139 1.14 -7.04 -6.24
N THR A 140 0.57 -7.24 -7.43
CA THR A 140 0.97 -8.32 -8.36
C THR A 140 1.81 -7.81 -9.52
N PHE A 141 1.93 -6.50 -9.69
CA PHE A 141 2.90 -5.90 -10.62
C PHE A 141 4.32 -6.13 -10.12
N ASP A 142 5.25 -6.16 -11.07
CA ASP A 142 6.66 -5.90 -10.77
C ASP A 142 6.78 -4.51 -10.08
N TYR A 143 7.34 -4.49 -8.87
CA TYR A 143 7.48 -3.29 -8.07
C TYR A 143 8.32 -2.22 -8.78
N ASP A 144 9.40 -2.63 -9.46
CA ASP A 144 10.26 -1.69 -10.19
C ASP A 144 9.50 -1.09 -11.38
N ALA A 145 8.68 -1.90 -12.06
CA ALA A 145 7.80 -1.39 -13.11
C ALA A 145 6.74 -0.44 -12.55
N LEU A 146 6.24 -0.69 -11.34
CA LEU A 146 5.19 0.12 -10.70
C LEU A 146 5.70 1.51 -10.29
N ILE A 147 6.90 1.59 -9.71
CA ILE A 147 7.51 2.87 -9.28
C ILE A 147 8.03 3.71 -10.45
N ASN A 148 8.44 3.06 -11.55
CA ASN A 148 8.96 3.74 -12.74
C ASN A 148 7.86 4.03 -13.78
N ARG A 149 6.61 3.68 -13.51
CA ARG A 149 5.50 3.90 -14.45
C ARG A 149 5.12 5.37 -14.47
N ASP A 150 5.00 5.93 -15.68
CA ASP A 150 4.51 7.29 -15.90
C ASP A 150 3.19 7.53 -15.17
N SER A 151 3.08 8.68 -14.53
CA SER A 151 1.85 9.13 -13.88
C SER A 151 0.69 9.02 -14.86
N ILE A 152 -0.40 8.37 -14.45
CA ILE A 152 -1.65 8.47 -15.21
C ILE A 152 -2.01 9.97 -15.22
N GLN A 153 -2.18 10.56 -16.40
CA GLN A 153 -2.57 11.97 -16.60
C GLN A 153 -4.06 12.19 -16.36
#